data_AF-A0A6N9IVA4-F1
#
_entry.id   AF-A0A6N9IVA4-F1
#
_cell.length_a   1.000
_cell.length_b   1.000
_cell.length_c   1.000
_cell.angle_alpha   90.00
_cell.angle_beta   90.00
_cell.angle_gamma   90.00
#
_symmetry.space_group_name_H-M   'P 1'
#
loop_
_entity.id
_entity.type
_entity.pdbx_description
1 polymer ?
#
loop_
_entity_poly.entity_id
_entity_poly.type
_entity_poly.pdbx_seq_one_letter_code
_entity_poly.pdbx_strand_id
1 'polypeptide(L)'
;MQYAPIVSILLVMVTGCGNGVEGEDVVEKTAFRMPVKENTWVRKESTRKTSDTIDDVANSKVTKISIDPALASKLKQSKAINVKTEQDCADKANALNKRRIEVQKRGVVWQAYERNVKSKPYSNDGMQLDSQLNRLVFSVRHICKNAKGVRLDAWGTKTVQRFESMGKEGYTNYFLNLGEVPGDIDRWVRFAEFAIKSRDRDVSYSKIGESLGLATSILDLYDDLSQRIITDDASLKKFITEGATLLSVINESFTEDPRIVLALQYEKLYPFEDIEGEM
;
A
#
# COMPACT_ATOMS: atom_id res chain seq x y z
N MET A 1 -27.22 61.45 -65.96
CA MET A 1 -26.28 61.17 -67.06
C MET A 1 -24.91 60.98 -66.44
N GLN A 2 -24.20 59.94 -66.93
CA GLN A 2 -22.81 59.47 -66.71
C GLN A 2 -21.87 60.43 -65.94
N TYR A 3 -21.00 59.99 -65.02
CA TYR A 3 -19.82 59.15 -65.28
C TYR A 3 -19.24 58.59 -63.97
N ALA A 4 -18.73 57.36 -63.99
CA ALA A 4 -17.72 56.86 -63.05
C ALA A 4 -16.33 57.38 -63.47
N PRO A 5 -15.35 57.48 -62.54
CA PRO A 5 -14.29 56.48 -62.60
C PRO A 5 -13.69 56.04 -61.24
N ILE A 6 -13.02 54.90 -61.35
CA ILE A 6 -12.24 54.11 -60.39
C ILE A 6 -11.08 54.91 -59.78
N VAL A 7 -10.86 54.80 -58.46
CA VAL A 7 -9.56 55.11 -57.84
C VAL A 7 -9.22 54.08 -56.76
N SER A 8 -8.07 53.46 -56.97
CA SER A 8 -7.42 52.42 -56.18
C SER A 8 -7.01 52.89 -54.77
N ILE A 9 -7.20 52.02 -53.78
CA ILE A 9 -6.68 52.21 -52.41
C ILE A 9 -5.23 51.69 -52.38
N LEU A 10 -4.28 52.60 -52.16
CA LEU A 10 -2.88 52.33 -51.88
C LEU A 10 -2.62 52.53 -50.39
N LEU A 11 -2.20 51.46 -49.70
CA LEU A 11 -1.64 51.52 -48.35
C LEU A 11 -0.34 52.35 -48.36
N VAL A 12 -0.25 53.34 -47.47
CA VAL A 12 1.01 53.99 -47.12
C VAL A 12 1.24 53.78 -45.63
N MET A 13 2.29 53.02 -45.30
CA MET A 13 2.87 52.94 -43.96
C MET A 13 3.63 54.23 -43.68
N VAL A 14 3.35 54.88 -42.55
CA VAL A 14 4.18 55.95 -42.01
C VAL A 14 4.94 55.40 -40.82
N THR A 15 6.26 55.34 -41.02
CA THR A 15 7.30 55.10 -40.02
C THR A 15 7.43 56.30 -39.08
N GLY A 16 7.42 56.04 -37.76
CA GLY A 16 7.79 57.01 -36.72
C GLY A 16 9.21 56.75 -36.21
N CYS A 17 9.99 57.83 -36.18
CA CYS A 17 11.43 57.93 -35.97
C CYS A 17 11.94 57.58 -34.57
N GLY A 18 13.25 57.33 -34.48
CA GLY A 18 14.08 58.02 -33.48
C GLY A 18 15.01 57.13 -32.66
N ASN A 19 16.30 57.22 -32.99
CA ASN A 19 17.45 56.67 -32.27
C ASN A 19 17.42 56.92 -30.75
N GLY A 20 17.84 55.89 -30.01
CA GLY A 20 18.03 55.94 -28.56
C GLY A 20 19.31 56.64 -28.11
N VAL A 21 19.34 56.90 -26.80
CA VAL A 21 20.54 57.02 -25.97
C VAL A 21 20.25 56.29 -24.66
N GLU A 22 20.95 55.18 -24.51
CA GLU A 22 21.53 54.57 -23.29
C GLU A 22 20.67 54.33 -22.04
N GLY A 23 20.49 53.05 -21.74
CA GLY A 23 20.69 52.54 -20.38
C GLY A 23 19.43 52.10 -19.64
N GLU A 24 18.90 50.92 -20.00
CA GLU A 24 18.37 49.87 -19.11
C GLU A 24 17.49 48.94 -19.94
N ASP A 25 18.08 47.82 -20.40
CA ASP A 25 17.37 46.79 -21.15
C ASP A 25 16.35 46.10 -20.26
N VAL A 26 15.09 46.45 -20.48
CA VAL A 26 13.94 45.60 -20.16
C VAL A 26 14.13 44.29 -20.92
N VAL A 27 14.48 43.20 -20.21
CA VAL A 27 14.53 41.86 -20.78
C VAL A 27 13.11 41.46 -21.18
N GLU A 28 12.83 41.64 -22.46
CA GLU A 28 11.68 41.11 -23.16
C GLU A 28 11.70 39.58 -22.96
N LYS A 29 10.64 39.05 -22.33
CA LYS A 29 10.43 37.60 -22.16
C LYS A 29 10.26 36.97 -23.54
N THR A 30 11.36 36.68 -24.21
CA THR A 30 11.39 35.80 -25.37
C THR A 30 10.83 34.45 -24.92
N ALA A 31 9.74 34.04 -25.57
CA ALA A 31 9.08 32.77 -25.31
C ALA A 31 10.12 31.63 -25.36
N PHE A 32 10.21 30.89 -24.26
CA PHE A 32 11.07 29.72 -24.13
C PHE A 32 10.75 28.74 -25.27
N ARG A 33 11.57 28.72 -26.33
CA ARG A 33 11.44 27.75 -27.41
C ARG A 33 11.99 26.44 -26.89
N MET A 34 11.12 25.44 -26.73
CA MET A 34 11.56 24.08 -26.47
C MET A 34 12.52 23.64 -27.58
N PRO A 35 13.64 22.98 -27.25
CA PRO A 35 14.54 22.44 -28.25
C PRO A 35 13.78 21.45 -29.15
N VAL A 36 14.09 21.48 -30.45
CA VAL A 36 13.51 20.53 -31.42
C VAL A 36 13.90 19.12 -30.99
N LYS A 37 12.90 18.25 -30.82
CA LYS A 37 13.08 16.84 -30.46
C LYS A 37 14.05 16.20 -31.45
N GLU A 38 15.26 15.86 -31.00
CA GLU A 38 16.17 15.06 -31.80
C GLU A 38 15.57 13.66 -31.98
N ASN A 39 15.46 13.23 -33.23
CA ASN A 39 15.03 11.88 -33.56
C ASN A 39 16.17 10.92 -33.19
N THR A 40 16.15 10.38 -31.98
CA THR A 40 17.03 9.28 -31.60
C THR A 40 16.80 8.11 -32.56
N TRP A 41 17.84 7.71 -33.29
CA TRP A 41 17.86 6.52 -34.14
C TRP A 41 17.83 5.26 -33.28
N VAL A 42 16.68 4.97 -32.67
CA VAL A 42 16.40 3.68 -32.07
C VAL A 42 16.01 2.75 -33.22
N ARG A 43 16.74 1.65 -33.41
CA ARG A 43 16.30 0.56 -34.29
C ARG A 43 14.88 0.16 -33.85
N LYS A 44 13.88 0.48 -34.67
CA LYS A 44 12.52 -0.02 -34.48
C LYS A 44 12.49 -1.47 -34.92
N GLU A 45 12.99 -2.35 -34.08
CA GLU A 45 12.68 -3.77 -34.20
C GLU A 45 11.21 -3.91 -33.81
N SER A 46 10.33 -4.13 -34.78
CA SER A 46 8.93 -4.42 -34.48
C SER A 46 8.85 -5.82 -33.90
N THR A 47 9.09 -5.94 -32.59
CA THR A 47 8.72 -7.16 -31.89
C THR A 47 7.20 -7.23 -31.94
N ARG A 48 6.65 -8.12 -32.78
CA ARG A 48 5.28 -8.61 -32.57
C ARG A 48 5.29 -9.26 -31.20
N LYS A 49 4.71 -8.59 -30.20
CA LYS A 49 4.19 -9.27 -29.02
C LYS A 49 3.01 -10.09 -29.50
N THR A 50 3.24 -11.31 -29.97
CA THR A 50 2.17 -12.30 -30.04
C THR A 50 1.71 -12.52 -28.60
N SER A 51 0.46 -12.16 -28.33
CA SER A 51 -0.25 -12.39 -27.05
C SER A 51 0.08 -13.78 -26.51
N ASP A 52 0.14 -14.76 -27.42
CA ASP A 52 0.44 -16.16 -27.17
C ASP A 52 1.72 -16.41 -26.33
N THR A 53 2.77 -15.59 -26.46
CA THR A 53 4.01 -15.77 -25.66
C THR A 53 3.98 -15.13 -24.28
N ILE A 54 3.12 -14.13 -24.06
CA ILE A 54 2.85 -13.57 -22.73
C ILE A 54 1.82 -14.43 -22.01
N ASP A 55 0.86 -14.96 -22.78
CA ASP A 55 -0.16 -15.88 -22.33
C ASP A 55 0.44 -17.24 -21.97
N ASP A 56 1.51 -17.72 -22.63
CA ASP A 56 2.18 -18.98 -22.23
C ASP A 56 2.93 -18.87 -20.88
N VAL A 57 3.41 -17.68 -20.50
CA VAL A 57 3.97 -17.42 -19.16
C VAL A 57 2.86 -17.21 -18.13
N ALA A 58 1.73 -16.62 -18.53
CA ALA A 58 0.55 -16.45 -17.67
C ALA A 58 -0.31 -17.72 -17.52
N ASN A 59 -0.23 -18.66 -18.46
CA ASN A 59 -1.00 -19.91 -18.53
C ASN A 59 -0.24 -21.15 -18.05
N SER A 60 0.86 -21.00 -17.30
CA SER A 60 1.17 -22.07 -16.35
C SER A 60 0.01 -22.09 -15.35
N LYS A 61 -1.02 -22.89 -15.61
CA LYS A 61 -2.07 -23.23 -14.66
C LYS A 61 -1.39 -23.95 -13.53
N VAL A 62 -0.81 -23.17 -12.61
CA VAL A 62 -0.35 -23.64 -11.32
C VAL A 62 -1.58 -24.28 -10.69
N THR A 63 -1.56 -25.60 -10.66
CA THR A 63 -2.72 -26.38 -10.21
C THR A 63 -2.99 -25.94 -8.78
N LYS A 64 -4.24 -25.55 -8.48
CA LYS A 64 -4.63 -25.08 -7.15
C LYS A 64 -4.14 -26.10 -6.12
N ILE A 65 -3.16 -25.70 -5.31
CA ILE A 65 -2.56 -26.58 -4.31
C ILE A 65 -3.62 -26.89 -3.26
N SER A 66 -3.71 -28.16 -2.87
CA SER A 66 -4.59 -28.59 -1.78
C SER A 66 -4.07 -28.08 -0.45
N ILE A 67 -4.96 -27.52 0.37
CA ILE A 67 -4.68 -27.11 1.74
C ILE A 67 -4.69 -28.35 2.65
N ASP A 68 -3.73 -28.45 3.56
CA ASP A 68 -3.70 -29.46 4.60
C ASP A 68 -4.59 -29.03 5.79
N PRO A 69 -5.75 -29.67 6.00
CA PRO A 69 -6.68 -29.27 7.06
C PRO A 69 -6.13 -29.56 8.46
N ALA A 70 -5.29 -30.58 8.62
CA ALA A 70 -4.70 -30.92 9.92
C ALA A 70 -3.67 -29.86 10.32
N LEU A 71 -2.82 -29.44 9.38
CA LEU A 71 -1.89 -28.35 9.60
C LEU A 71 -2.61 -27.01 9.84
N ALA A 72 -3.64 -26.70 9.06
CA ALA A 72 -4.44 -25.49 9.27
C ALA A 72 -5.05 -25.45 10.69
N SER A 73 -5.66 -26.56 11.12
CA SER A 73 -6.21 -26.68 12.47
C SER A 73 -5.14 -26.52 13.55
N LYS A 74 -3.97 -27.14 13.36
CA LYS A 74 -2.82 -27.01 14.28
C LYS A 74 -2.34 -25.57 14.42
N LEU A 75 -2.24 -24.83 13.31
CA LEU A 75 -1.85 -23.41 13.34
C LEU A 75 -2.89 -22.56 14.08
N LYS A 76 -4.18 -22.80 13.84
CA LYS A 76 -5.28 -22.08 14.50
C LYS A 76 -5.39 -22.37 16.00
N GLN A 77 -5.05 -23.58 16.45
CA GLN A 77 -5.04 -23.99 17.86
C GLN A 77 -3.79 -23.51 18.63
N SER A 78 -3.09 -22.50 18.12
CA SER A 78 -1.92 -21.90 18.76
C SER A 78 -2.16 -21.52 20.23
N LYS A 79 -1.15 -21.72 21.07
CA LYS A 79 -1.22 -21.36 22.48
C LYS A 79 -1.26 -19.84 22.61
N ALA A 80 -2.31 -19.33 23.26
CA ALA A 80 -2.40 -17.93 23.60
C ALA A 80 -1.18 -17.47 24.42
N ILE A 81 -0.63 -16.33 24.04
CA ILE A 81 0.46 -15.71 24.77
C ILE A 81 -0.14 -14.93 25.94
N ASN A 82 0.42 -15.10 27.13
CA ASN A 82 -0.04 -14.37 28.31
C ASN A 82 0.35 -12.89 28.17
N VAL A 83 -0.64 -12.03 27.94
CA VAL A 83 -0.47 -10.58 27.80
C VAL A 83 -1.38 -9.88 28.78
N LYS A 84 -0.79 -9.07 29.67
CA LYS A 84 -1.56 -8.38 30.74
C LYS A 84 -1.71 -6.88 30.54
N THR A 85 -0.70 -6.25 29.95
CA THR A 85 -0.61 -4.80 29.82
C THR A 85 -0.27 -4.40 28.39
N GLU A 86 -0.41 -3.11 28.12
CA GLU A 86 0.03 -2.53 26.84
C GLU A 86 1.51 -2.77 26.58
N GLN A 87 2.34 -2.48 27.58
CA GLN A 87 3.79 -2.61 27.46
C GLN A 87 4.17 -4.06 27.15
N ASP A 88 3.58 -5.02 27.86
CA ASP A 88 3.80 -6.45 27.62
C ASP A 88 3.36 -6.86 26.21
N CYS A 89 2.23 -6.34 25.74
CA CYS A 89 1.75 -6.55 24.36
C CYS A 89 2.74 -6.01 23.33
N ALA A 90 3.17 -4.75 23.53
CA ALA A 90 4.11 -4.07 22.65
C ALA A 90 5.45 -4.80 22.59
N ASP A 91 5.98 -5.25 23.72
CA ASP A 91 7.25 -5.97 23.81
C ASP A 91 7.18 -7.30 23.05
N LYS A 92 6.10 -8.08 23.24
CA LYS A 92 5.88 -9.33 22.51
C LYS A 92 5.69 -9.11 21.01
N ALA A 93 4.89 -8.11 20.61
CA ALA A 93 4.68 -7.79 19.21
C ALA A 93 5.96 -7.25 18.54
N ASN A 94 6.80 -6.51 19.27
CA ASN A 94 8.10 -6.06 18.80
C ASN A 94 9.11 -7.22 18.70
N ALA A 95 9.09 -8.18 19.63
CA ALA A 95 9.90 -9.39 19.52
C ALA A 95 9.51 -10.21 18.27
N LEU A 96 8.21 -10.36 18.01
CA LEU A 96 7.69 -11.00 16.79
C LEU A 96 8.18 -10.26 15.53
N ASN A 97 8.10 -8.93 15.53
CA ASN A 97 8.58 -8.08 14.44
C ASN A 97 10.09 -8.21 14.19
N LYS A 98 10.90 -8.29 15.26
CA LYS A 98 12.35 -8.52 15.16
C LYS A 98 12.63 -9.85 14.49
N ARG A 99 11.98 -10.94 14.93
CA ARG A 99 12.11 -12.25 14.30
C ARG A 99 11.76 -12.21 12.82
N ARG A 100 10.65 -11.56 12.45
CA ARG A 100 10.26 -11.38 11.05
C ARG A 100 11.33 -10.62 10.24
N ILE A 101 11.91 -9.56 10.80
CA ILE A 101 13.02 -8.82 10.14
C ILE A 101 14.24 -9.74 9.93
N GLU A 102 14.57 -10.60 10.90
CA GLU A 102 15.66 -11.55 10.72
C GLU A 102 15.39 -12.55 9.58
N VAL A 103 14.14 -13.01 9.41
CA VAL A 103 13.76 -13.81 8.24
C VAL A 103 13.88 -13.00 6.94
N GLN A 104 13.48 -11.72 6.96
CA GLN A 104 13.60 -10.84 5.80
C GLN A 104 15.04 -10.67 5.33
N LYS A 105 15.98 -10.49 6.27
CA LYS A 105 17.42 -10.40 5.95
C LYS A 105 17.97 -11.67 5.28
N ARG A 106 17.35 -12.83 5.53
CA ARG A 106 17.72 -14.11 4.91
C ARG A 106 17.06 -14.36 3.55
N GLY A 107 16.26 -13.41 3.06
CA GLY A 107 15.63 -13.46 1.74
C GLY A 107 14.20 -14.01 1.72
N VAL A 108 13.51 -14.09 2.86
CA VAL A 108 12.07 -14.43 2.96
C VAL A 108 11.68 -15.79 2.34
N VAL A 109 10.39 -16.14 2.38
CA VAL A 109 9.90 -17.41 1.81
C VAL A 109 9.90 -17.36 0.29
N TRP A 110 9.66 -16.20 -0.33
CA TRP A 110 9.73 -16.07 -1.79
C TRP A 110 11.07 -16.56 -2.37
N GLN A 111 12.20 -16.25 -1.73
CA GLN A 111 13.48 -16.76 -2.21
C GLN A 111 13.58 -18.28 -2.11
N ALA A 112 12.98 -18.93 -1.11
CA ALA A 112 12.94 -20.39 -1.02
C ALA A 112 12.21 -21.01 -2.22
N TYR A 113 11.12 -20.40 -2.67
CA TYR A 113 10.42 -20.80 -3.91
C TYR A 113 11.28 -20.61 -5.17
N GLU A 114 12.03 -19.50 -5.25
CA GLU A 114 12.87 -19.19 -6.42
C GLU A 114 14.13 -20.06 -6.53
N ARG A 115 14.64 -20.61 -5.42
CA ARG A 115 15.88 -21.41 -5.40
C ARG A 115 15.79 -22.73 -6.17
N ASN A 116 14.60 -23.33 -6.29
CA ASN A 116 14.42 -24.62 -6.97
C ASN A 116 13.52 -24.48 -8.20
N VAL A 117 13.97 -25.01 -9.34
CA VAL A 117 13.27 -24.93 -10.63
C VAL A 117 11.85 -25.51 -10.55
N LYS A 118 11.63 -26.54 -9.74
CA LYS A 118 10.31 -27.18 -9.57
C LYS A 118 9.37 -26.40 -8.64
N SER A 119 9.88 -25.63 -7.68
CA SER A 119 9.05 -24.76 -6.83
C SER A 119 8.80 -23.39 -7.44
N LYS A 120 9.66 -22.93 -8.35
CA LYS A 120 9.57 -21.62 -9.00
C LYS A 120 8.20 -21.29 -9.63
N PRO A 121 7.46 -22.24 -10.26
CA PRO A 121 6.10 -21.96 -10.75
C PRO A 121 5.13 -21.48 -9.66
N TYR A 122 5.40 -21.78 -8.39
CA TYR A 122 4.57 -21.41 -7.23
C TYR A 122 5.07 -20.15 -6.52
N SER A 123 6.03 -19.43 -7.10
CA SER A 123 6.69 -18.27 -6.50
C SER A 123 5.73 -17.14 -6.10
N ASN A 124 4.62 -16.98 -6.80
CA ASN A 124 3.56 -16.03 -6.44
C ASN A 124 2.98 -16.32 -5.03
N ASP A 125 2.91 -17.59 -4.62
CA ASP A 125 2.47 -17.94 -3.25
C ASP A 125 3.49 -17.47 -2.22
N GLY A 126 4.79 -17.60 -2.53
CA GLY A 126 5.87 -17.05 -1.71
C GLY A 126 5.77 -15.53 -1.55
N MET A 127 5.56 -14.78 -2.64
CA MET A 127 5.37 -13.32 -2.57
C MET A 127 4.13 -12.94 -1.73
N GLN A 128 3.02 -13.66 -1.90
CA GLN A 128 1.82 -13.43 -1.12
C GLN A 128 2.04 -13.73 0.36
N LEU A 129 2.71 -14.83 0.69
CA LEU A 129 3.09 -15.17 2.07
C LEU A 129 3.89 -14.04 2.72
N ASP A 130 4.89 -13.50 2.02
CA ASP A 130 5.73 -12.42 2.53
C ASP A 130 4.91 -11.16 2.82
N SER A 131 4.06 -10.76 1.87
CA SER A 131 3.19 -9.59 2.00
C SER A 131 2.17 -9.74 3.13
N GLN A 132 1.46 -10.88 3.16
CA GLN A 132 0.40 -11.12 4.12
C GLN A 132 0.95 -11.35 5.54
N LEU A 133 2.11 -12.01 5.69
CA LEU A 133 2.77 -12.11 6.99
C LEU A 133 3.17 -10.74 7.54
N ASN A 134 3.76 -9.89 6.69
CA ASN A 134 4.13 -8.53 7.09
C ASN A 134 2.89 -7.80 7.62
N ARG A 135 1.81 -7.83 6.84
CA ARG A 135 0.54 -7.22 7.21
C ARG A 135 0.00 -7.75 8.54
N LEU A 136 -0.03 -9.07 8.74
CA LEU A 136 -0.46 -9.69 9.99
C LEU A 136 0.36 -9.21 11.19
N VAL A 137 1.69 -9.24 11.10
CA VAL A 137 2.57 -8.80 12.18
C VAL A 137 2.37 -7.31 12.49
N PHE A 138 2.20 -6.46 11.46
CA PHE A 138 1.90 -5.04 11.67
C PHE A 138 0.53 -4.82 12.29
N SER A 139 -0.51 -5.56 11.87
CA SER A 139 -1.85 -5.50 12.46
C SER A 139 -1.83 -5.85 13.95
N VAL A 140 -1.11 -6.90 14.35
CA VAL A 140 -0.97 -7.27 15.78
C VAL A 140 -0.26 -6.18 16.58
N ARG A 141 0.82 -5.59 16.04
CA ARG A 141 1.51 -4.46 16.69
C ARG A 141 0.59 -3.25 16.83
N HIS A 142 -0.19 -2.98 15.79
CA HIS A 142 -1.11 -1.85 15.77
C HIS A 142 -2.20 -2.00 16.83
N ILE A 143 -2.80 -3.19 16.97
CA ILE A 143 -3.85 -3.40 17.98
C ILE A 143 -3.29 -3.37 19.41
N CYS A 144 -2.04 -3.79 19.65
CA CYS A 144 -1.42 -3.62 20.98
C CYS A 144 -1.42 -2.16 21.44
N LYS A 145 -1.11 -1.22 20.54
CA LYS A 145 -1.10 0.23 20.83
C LYS A 145 -2.50 0.83 20.95
N ASN A 146 -3.48 0.25 20.25
CA ASN A 146 -4.83 0.80 20.10
C ASN A 146 -5.91 -0.06 20.78
N ALA A 147 -5.51 -0.85 21.79
CA ALA A 147 -6.43 -1.75 22.50
C ALA A 147 -7.51 -0.96 23.28
N LYS A 148 -7.12 0.18 23.86
CA LYS A 148 -7.95 1.07 24.69
C LYS A 148 -8.37 2.32 23.91
N GLY A 149 -8.92 2.10 22.72
CA GLY A 149 -9.31 3.15 21.78
C GLY A 149 -8.21 3.57 20.80
N VAL A 150 -8.53 4.58 19.99
CA VAL A 150 -7.62 5.08 18.94
C VAL A 150 -6.61 6.02 19.57
N ARG A 151 -5.33 5.77 19.33
CA ARG A 151 -4.31 6.79 19.52
C ARG A 151 -4.30 7.70 18.30
N LEU A 152 -4.79 8.91 18.50
CA LEU A 152 -4.75 9.95 17.50
C LEU A 152 -3.39 10.64 17.56
N ASP A 153 -2.78 10.83 16.40
CA ASP A 153 -1.66 11.73 16.22
C ASP A 153 -2.15 13.20 16.19
N ALA A 154 -1.25 14.13 15.90
CA ALA A 154 -1.59 15.55 15.86
C ALA A 154 -2.65 15.87 14.78
N TRP A 155 -2.54 15.25 13.61
CA TRP A 155 -3.50 15.42 12.52
C TRP A 155 -4.87 14.85 12.91
N GLY A 156 -4.92 13.60 13.35
CA GLY A 156 -6.14 12.90 13.73
C GLY A 156 -6.86 13.59 14.88
N THR A 157 -6.10 14.15 15.84
CA THR A 157 -6.67 14.94 16.94
C THR A 157 -7.38 16.19 16.42
N LYS A 158 -6.73 16.96 15.52
CA LYS A 158 -7.33 18.17 14.92
C LYS A 158 -8.55 17.83 14.05
N THR A 159 -8.47 16.77 13.26
CA THR A 159 -9.55 16.28 12.41
C THR A 159 -10.78 15.92 13.25
N VAL A 160 -10.59 15.13 14.31
CA VAL A 160 -11.69 14.73 15.20
C VAL A 160 -12.28 15.93 15.93
N GLN A 161 -11.45 16.82 16.50
CA GLN A 161 -11.93 18.02 17.20
C GLN A 161 -12.74 18.94 16.27
N ARG A 162 -12.25 19.16 15.05
CA ARG A 162 -12.97 19.97 14.05
C ARG A 162 -14.30 19.31 13.68
N PHE A 163 -14.29 18.00 13.41
CA PHE A 163 -15.51 17.26 13.10
C PHE A 163 -16.56 17.36 14.21
N GLU A 164 -16.16 17.22 15.47
CA GLU A 164 -17.08 17.36 16.61
C GLU A 164 -17.62 18.79 16.76
N SER A 165 -16.77 19.80 16.53
CA SER A 165 -17.18 21.20 16.66
C SER A 165 -18.13 21.69 15.57
N MET A 166 -17.98 21.17 14.35
CA MET A 166 -18.74 21.63 13.17
C MET A 166 -19.91 20.71 12.82
N GLY A 167 -19.90 19.49 13.34
CA GLY A 167 -20.76 18.41 12.84
C GLY A 167 -20.39 17.95 11.43
N LYS A 168 -20.98 16.84 10.98
CA LYS A 168 -20.66 16.22 9.69
C LYS A 168 -20.86 17.16 8.49
N GLU A 169 -21.99 17.85 8.44
CA GLU A 169 -22.32 18.76 7.35
C GLU A 169 -21.40 19.98 7.34
N GLY A 170 -21.18 20.60 8.51
CA GLY A 170 -20.29 21.75 8.65
C GLY A 170 -18.84 21.41 8.30
N TYR A 171 -18.35 20.25 8.74
CA TYR A 171 -17.02 19.74 8.39
C TYR A 171 -16.88 19.53 6.88
N THR A 172 -17.88 18.92 6.24
CA THR A 172 -17.88 18.66 4.81
C THR A 172 -17.87 19.95 4.01
N ASN A 173 -18.77 20.89 4.32
CA ASN A 173 -18.88 22.17 3.62
C ASN A 173 -17.62 23.04 3.82
N TYR A 174 -16.99 22.97 5.00
CA TYR A 174 -15.75 23.69 5.26
C TYR A 174 -14.64 23.32 4.28
N PHE A 175 -14.37 22.03 4.12
CA PHE A 175 -13.30 21.57 3.23
C PHE A 175 -13.68 21.66 1.74
N LEU A 176 -14.96 21.49 1.39
CA LEU A 176 -15.43 21.77 0.03
C LEU A 176 -15.18 23.23 -0.38
N ASN A 177 -15.44 24.17 0.53
CA ASN A 177 -15.19 25.60 0.27
C ASN A 177 -13.70 25.95 0.20
N LEU A 178 -12.82 25.14 0.79
CA LEU A 178 -11.37 25.26 0.64
C LEU A 178 -10.85 24.63 -0.67
N GLY A 179 -11.71 23.97 -1.43
CA GLY A 179 -11.35 23.33 -2.70
C GLY A 179 -10.83 21.90 -2.54
N GLU A 180 -11.02 21.27 -1.38
CA GLU A 180 -10.60 19.88 -1.15
C GLU A 180 -11.40 18.88 -1.99
N VAL A 181 -10.76 17.76 -2.32
CA VAL A 181 -11.36 16.71 -3.13
C VAL A 181 -12.45 15.98 -2.32
N PRO A 182 -13.69 15.85 -2.82
CA PRO A 182 -14.78 15.21 -2.07
C PRO A 182 -14.47 13.80 -1.55
N GLY A 183 -13.68 13.03 -2.31
CA GLY A 183 -13.25 11.69 -1.91
C GLY A 183 -12.31 11.68 -0.70
N ASP A 184 -11.57 12.76 -0.46
CA ASP A 184 -10.65 12.89 0.67
C ASP A 184 -11.41 13.34 1.92
N ILE A 185 -12.33 14.28 1.74
CA ILE A 185 -13.29 14.71 2.77
C ILE A 185 -14.09 13.52 3.32
N ASP A 186 -14.62 12.66 2.44
CA ASP A 186 -15.34 11.45 2.85
C ASP A 186 -14.46 10.49 3.66
N ARG A 187 -13.17 10.34 3.31
CA ARG A 187 -12.22 9.55 4.12
C ARG A 187 -12.00 10.17 5.49
N TRP A 188 -11.80 11.49 5.57
CA TRP A 188 -11.62 12.20 6.85
C TRP A 188 -12.86 12.13 7.74
N VAL A 189 -14.05 12.26 7.16
CA VAL A 189 -15.33 12.11 7.87
C VAL A 189 -15.44 10.70 8.45
N ARG A 190 -15.19 9.65 7.64
CA ARG A 190 -15.24 8.26 8.13
C ARG A 190 -14.19 8.00 9.20
N PHE A 191 -12.99 8.55 9.06
CA PHE A 191 -11.95 8.49 10.07
C PHE A 191 -12.42 9.11 11.39
N ALA A 192 -12.98 10.32 11.34
CA ALA A 192 -13.45 11.02 12.53
C ALA A 192 -14.60 10.26 13.23
N GLU A 193 -15.61 9.82 12.47
CA GLU A 193 -16.72 9.00 12.99
C GLU A 193 -16.21 7.72 13.66
N PHE A 194 -15.28 7.01 13.00
CA PHE A 194 -14.67 5.80 13.53
C PHE A 194 -13.84 6.07 14.79
N ALA A 195 -13.07 7.16 14.80
CA ALA A 195 -12.25 7.54 15.94
C ALA A 195 -13.09 7.85 17.17
N ILE A 196 -14.16 8.63 17.00
CA ILE A 196 -15.11 8.99 18.06
C ILE A 196 -15.79 7.73 18.61
N LYS A 197 -16.34 6.88 17.73
CA LYS A 197 -16.98 5.62 18.13
C LYS A 197 -16.03 4.67 18.88
N SER A 198 -14.74 4.80 18.63
CA SER A 198 -13.70 3.94 19.20
C SER A 198 -13.12 4.44 20.53
N ARG A 199 -13.49 5.62 21.04
CA ARG A 199 -12.90 6.21 22.26
C ARG A 199 -13.04 5.31 23.48
N ASP A 200 -14.21 4.72 23.66
CA ASP A 200 -14.52 3.87 24.80
C ASP A 200 -14.22 2.38 24.53
N ARG A 201 -13.57 2.06 23.40
CA ARG A 201 -13.28 0.68 23.07
C ARG A 201 -12.27 0.12 24.06
N ASP A 202 -12.62 -1.03 24.64
CA ASP A 202 -11.73 -1.83 25.46
C ASP A 202 -11.56 -3.24 24.86
N VAL A 203 -10.44 -3.46 24.17
CA VAL A 203 -10.00 -4.80 23.79
C VAL A 203 -9.10 -5.35 24.89
N SER A 204 -9.49 -6.49 25.48
CA SER A 204 -8.65 -7.19 26.46
C SER A 204 -7.31 -7.61 25.88
N TYR A 205 -6.22 -7.33 26.59
CA TYR A 205 -4.89 -7.79 26.23
C TYR A 205 -4.79 -9.32 26.18
N SER A 206 -5.55 -10.05 27.00
CA SER A 206 -5.58 -11.51 26.93
C SER A 206 -6.08 -12.01 25.58
N LYS A 207 -7.05 -11.31 24.97
CA LYS A 207 -7.57 -11.60 23.63
C LYS A 207 -6.59 -11.23 22.53
N ILE A 208 -5.83 -10.14 22.70
CA ILE A 208 -4.71 -9.84 21.79
C ILE A 208 -3.60 -10.90 21.92
N GLY A 209 -3.44 -11.49 23.10
CA GLY A 209 -2.58 -12.64 23.36
C GLY A 209 -2.91 -13.87 22.52
N GLU A 210 -4.19 -14.09 22.18
CA GLU A 210 -4.62 -15.14 21.25
C GLU A 210 -4.11 -14.84 19.82
N SER A 211 -4.31 -13.62 19.32
CA SER A 211 -3.78 -13.18 18.01
C SER A 211 -2.24 -13.25 17.94
N LEU A 212 -1.56 -12.88 19.02
CA LEU A 212 -0.11 -12.98 19.15
C LEU A 212 0.37 -14.43 19.12
N GLY A 213 -0.35 -15.35 19.78
CA GLY A 213 -0.09 -16.78 19.71
C GLY A 213 -0.17 -17.31 18.29
N LEU A 214 -1.26 -16.97 17.58
CA LEU A 214 -1.46 -17.37 16.19
C LEU A 214 -0.36 -16.82 15.29
N ALA A 215 -0.08 -15.52 15.36
CA ALA A 215 0.96 -14.89 14.56
C ALA A 215 2.36 -15.46 14.84
N THR A 216 2.61 -15.90 16.08
CA THR A 216 3.86 -16.60 16.44
C THR A 216 3.94 -17.97 15.76
N SER A 217 2.91 -18.80 15.86
CA SER A 217 2.89 -20.12 15.20
C SER A 217 2.99 -20.02 13.67
N ILE A 218 2.35 -19.01 13.08
CA ILE A 218 2.48 -18.68 11.65
C ILE A 218 3.92 -18.30 11.31
N LEU A 219 4.55 -17.41 12.09
CA LEU A 219 5.93 -16.99 11.85
C LEU A 219 6.92 -18.15 12.02
N ASP A 220 6.67 -19.07 12.95
CA ASP A 220 7.51 -20.25 13.16
C ASP A 220 7.54 -21.14 11.90
N LEU A 221 6.36 -21.44 11.32
CA LEU A 221 6.30 -22.20 10.06
C LEU A 221 6.86 -21.40 8.89
N TYR A 222 6.60 -20.10 8.84
CA TYR A 222 7.15 -19.23 7.80
C TYR A 222 8.69 -19.22 7.80
N ASP A 223 9.32 -19.08 8.97
CA ASP A 223 10.77 -19.11 9.12
C ASP A 223 11.35 -20.46 8.66
N ASP A 224 10.72 -21.55 9.09
CA ASP A 224 11.07 -22.91 8.67
C ASP A 224 10.98 -23.09 7.14
N LEU A 225 9.92 -22.61 6.50
CA LEU A 225 9.76 -22.62 5.04
C LEU A 225 10.85 -21.79 4.34
N SER A 226 11.23 -20.62 4.88
CA SER A 226 12.22 -19.73 4.27
C SER A 226 13.62 -20.36 4.13
N GLN A 227 13.90 -21.38 4.95
CA GLN A 227 15.19 -22.05 5.01
C GLN A 227 15.15 -23.46 4.39
N ARG A 228 13.98 -23.93 3.98
CA ARG A 228 13.78 -25.32 3.54
C ARG A 228 14.50 -25.59 2.22
N ILE A 229 15.20 -26.72 2.18
CA ILE A 229 15.86 -27.25 0.98
C ILE A 229 14.98 -28.35 0.39
N ILE A 230 14.68 -28.25 -0.90
CA ILE A 230 13.84 -29.20 -1.64
C ILE A 230 14.76 -30.19 -2.38
N THR A 231 14.69 -31.46 -1.98
CA THR A 231 15.59 -32.54 -2.48
C THR A 231 14.90 -33.49 -3.45
N ASP A 232 13.59 -33.67 -3.31
CA ASP A 232 12.78 -34.63 -4.07
C ASP A 232 11.31 -34.17 -4.21
N ASP A 233 10.52 -34.91 -4.99
CA ASP A 233 9.13 -34.54 -5.27
C ASP A 233 8.21 -34.61 -4.04
N ALA A 234 8.52 -35.46 -3.05
CA ALA A 234 7.76 -35.52 -1.81
C ALA A 234 8.00 -34.28 -0.94
N SER A 235 9.27 -33.85 -0.83
CA SER A 235 9.66 -32.62 -0.15
C SER A 235 9.10 -31.38 -0.83
N LEU A 236 9.05 -31.36 -2.18
CA LEU A 236 8.42 -30.30 -2.96
C LEU A 236 6.92 -30.23 -2.67
N LYS A 237 6.21 -31.36 -2.78
CA LYS A 237 4.78 -31.44 -2.52
C LYS A 237 4.45 -30.95 -1.11
N LYS A 238 5.23 -31.38 -0.12
CA LYS A 238 5.09 -30.92 1.27
C LYS A 238 5.30 -29.41 1.37
N PHE A 239 6.40 -28.89 0.82
CA PHE A 239 6.73 -27.47 0.86
C PHE A 239 5.61 -26.59 0.28
N ILE A 240 5.11 -26.92 -0.93
CA ILE A 240 4.06 -26.13 -1.57
C ILE A 240 2.72 -26.25 -0.84
N THR A 241 2.37 -27.44 -0.31
CA THR A 241 1.15 -27.63 0.49
C THR A 241 1.21 -26.88 1.82
N GLU A 242 2.35 -26.90 2.51
CA GLU A 242 2.55 -26.15 3.75
C GLU A 242 2.47 -24.64 3.50
N GLY A 243 3.10 -24.13 2.44
CA GLY A 243 3.03 -22.72 2.04
C GLY A 243 1.61 -22.28 1.69
N ALA A 244 0.88 -23.05 0.87
CA ALA A 244 -0.52 -22.75 0.53
C ALA A 244 -1.43 -22.78 1.78
N THR A 245 -1.20 -23.73 2.68
CA THR A 245 -1.95 -23.85 3.94
C THR A 245 -1.69 -22.65 4.84
N LEU A 246 -0.42 -22.25 5.00
CA LEU A 246 -0.03 -21.09 5.78
C LEU A 246 -0.66 -19.81 5.23
N LEU A 247 -0.66 -19.63 3.91
CA LEU A 247 -1.29 -18.47 3.26
C LEU A 247 -2.80 -18.44 3.52
N SER A 248 -3.48 -19.59 3.44
CA SER A 248 -4.91 -19.70 3.76
C SER A 248 -5.19 -19.26 5.20
N VAL A 249 -4.43 -19.77 6.17
CA VAL A 249 -4.60 -19.43 7.59
C VAL A 249 -4.35 -17.95 7.85
N ILE A 250 -3.33 -17.35 7.22
CA ILE A 250 -3.10 -15.90 7.33
C ILE A 250 -4.30 -15.12 6.76
N ASN A 251 -4.77 -15.48 5.57
CA ASN A 251 -5.89 -14.80 4.93
C ASN A 251 -7.19 -14.92 5.73
N GLU A 252 -7.46 -16.10 6.30
CA GLU A 252 -8.59 -16.32 7.21
C GLU A 252 -8.47 -15.48 8.47
N SER A 253 -7.27 -15.23 9.00
CA SER A 253 -7.10 -14.32 10.14
C SER A 253 -7.56 -12.89 9.84
N PHE A 254 -7.47 -12.44 8.59
CA PHE A 254 -7.94 -11.10 8.19
C PHE A 254 -9.46 -10.97 8.13
N THR A 255 -10.21 -12.06 8.27
CA THR A 255 -11.68 -12.08 8.27
C THR A 255 -12.27 -12.65 9.57
N GLU A 256 -11.62 -13.64 10.17
CA GLU A 256 -12.11 -14.37 11.34
C GLU A 256 -11.59 -13.80 12.67
N ASP A 257 -10.41 -13.16 12.68
CA ASP A 257 -9.86 -12.56 13.90
C ASP A 257 -10.36 -11.12 14.06
N PRO A 258 -11.29 -10.82 15.00
CA PRO A 258 -11.85 -9.49 15.15
C PRO A 258 -10.83 -8.42 15.54
N ARG A 259 -9.71 -8.78 16.18
CA ARG A 259 -8.65 -7.84 16.55
C ARG A 259 -7.85 -7.43 15.32
N ILE A 260 -7.57 -8.39 14.45
CA ILE A 260 -6.88 -8.15 13.18
C ILE A 260 -7.80 -7.36 12.23
N VAL A 261 -9.06 -7.79 12.07
CA VAL A 261 -10.06 -7.04 11.28
C VAL A 261 -10.15 -5.59 11.73
N LEU A 262 -10.16 -5.35 13.04
CA LEU A 262 -10.15 -4.00 13.58
C LEU A 262 -8.90 -3.23 13.18
N ALA A 263 -7.71 -3.81 13.28
CA ALA A 263 -6.47 -3.17 12.81
C ALA A 263 -6.49 -2.88 11.29
N LEU A 264 -7.14 -3.71 10.47
CA LEU A 264 -7.31 -3.44 9.04
C LEU A 264 -8.30 -2.30 8.76
N GLN A 265 -9.32 -2.12 9.61
CA GLN A 265 -10.20 -0.95 9.53
C GLN A 265 -9.42 0.35 9.80
N TYR A 266 -8.49 0.33 10.76
CA TYR A 266 -7.58 1.45 10.98
C TYR A 266 -6.73 1.76 9.75
N GLU A 267 -6.06 0.75 9.19
CA GLU A 267 -5.24 0.89 7.98
C GLU A 267 -6.01 1.54 6.83
N LYS A 268 -7.27 1.13 6.63
CA LYS A 268 -8.13 1.65 5.56
C LYS A 268 -8.58 3.10 5.78
N LEU A 269 -8.74 3.51 7.04
CA LEU A 269 -9.32 4.79 7.41
C LEU A 269 -8.28 5.87 7.69
N TYR A 270 -7.05 5.49 8.05
CA TYR A 270 -5.97 6.44 8.26
C TYR A 270 -5.59 7.06 6.92
N PRO A 271 -5.80 8.36 6.71
CA PRO A 271 -5.34 9.01 5.50
C PRO A 271 -3.82 9.08 5.59
N PHE A 272 -3.16 8.52 4.59
CA PHE A 272 -1.76 8.82 4.32
C PHE A 272 -1.71 10.26 3.78
N GLU A 273 -1.91 11.27 4.64
CA GLU A 273 -1.30 12.56 4.35
C GLU A 273 0.21 12.38 4.48
N ASP A 274 0.96 12.95 3.53
CA ASP A 274 2.40 12.77 3.35
C ASP A 274 3.11 12.56 4.69
N ILE A 275 3.52 11.31 4.92
CA ILE A 275 4.44 10.95 5.99
C ILE A 275 5.80 11.52 5.58
N GLU A 276 5.97 12.83 5.70
CA GLU A 276 7.29 13.40 5.86
C GLU A 276 7.79 12.94 7.24
N GLY A 277 8.52 11.82 7.25
CA GLY A 277 9.57 11.60 8.26
C GLY A 277 9.49 10.40 9.21
N GLU A 278 8.67 9.37 8.98
CA GLU A 278 8.74 8.12 9.77
C GLU A 278 8.67 6.82 8.95
N MET A 279 9.34 6.78 7.78
CA MET A 279 9.79 5.54 7.15
C MET A 279 11.32 5.45 7.16
#